data_AF-A0A124IJ86-F1
#
_entry.id   AF-A0A124IJ86-F1
#
_cell.length_a   1.000
_cell.length_b   1.000
_cell.length_c   1.000
_cell.angle_alpha   90.00
_cell.angle_beta   90.00
_cell.angle_gamma   90.00
#
_symmetry.space_group_name_H-M   'P 1'
#
loop_
_entity.id
_entity.type
_entity.pdbx_description
1 polymer ?
#
loop_
_entity_poly.entity_id
_entity_poly.type
_entity_poly.pdbx_seq_one_letter_code
_entity_poly.pdbx_strand_id
1 'polypeptide(L)'
;MRRPALTRPKPASTALRLACLAVLMAAPPAVLPAATALAQATKAYDSQLLRLSEILGAVHYLRELCGAGEGQLWREQMSSIIRAEGSSALRRARLTRSFNEGYRSYSRTYKICTASAKTAVERFLTEGTGIAEELIKQNP
;
A
#
# COMPACT_ATOMS: atom_id res chain seq x y z
N MET A 1 -8.09 0.85 -49.45
CA MET A 1 -8.15 1.96 -48.48
C MET A 1 -6.90 1.92 -47.60
N ARG A 2 -5.96 2.85 -47.77
CA ARG A 2 -4.72 2.97 -46.96
C ARG A 2 -4.84 4.21 -46.09
N ARG A 3 -4.70 4.05 -44.76
CA ARG A 3 -4.68 5.18 -43.81
C ARG A 3 -3.31 5.89 -43.87
N PRO A 4 -3.25 7.22 -43.96
CA PRO A 4 -1.98 7.95 -43.90
C PRO A 4 -1.46 8.02 -42.46
N ALA A 5 -0.13 7.98 -42.32
CA ALA A 5 0.58 8.05 -41.06
C ALA A 5 0.65 9.49 -40.54
N LEU A 6 0.29 9.70 -39.26
CA LEU A 6 0.47 10.97 -38.54
C LEU A 6 1.87 11.02 -37.95
N THR A 7 2.71 11.94 -38.41
CA THR A 7 4.03 12.22 -37.83
C THR A 7 3.91 13.26 -36.71
N ARG A 8 4.57 13.01 -35.57
CA ARG A 8 4.61 13.94 -34.43
C ARG A 8 5.71 15.01 -34.65
N PRO A 9 5.45 16.30 -34.34
CA PRO A 9 6.52 17.31 -34.35
C PRO A 9 7.39 17.24 -33.08
N LYS A 10 8.68 17.58 -33.22
CA LYS A 10 9.65 17.71 -32.13
C LYS A 10 9.57 19.10 -31.49
N PRO A 11 9.71 19.24 -30.15
CA PRO A 11 9.85 20.56 -29.52
C PRO A 11 11.27 21.10 -29.71
N ALA A 12 11.37 22.33 -30.23
CA ALA A 12 12.61 23.06 -30.39
C ALA A 12 13.09 23.62 -29.05
N SER A 13 14.29 23.22 -28.65
CA SER A 13 15.03 23.78 -27.52
C SER A 13 15.51 25.19 -27.86
N THR A 14 15.00 26.19 -27.13
CA THR A 14 15.51 27.56 -27.21
C THR A 14 16.05 27.93 -25.84
N ALA A 15 17.35 27.77 -25.65
CA ALA A 15 18.07 28.22 -24.48
C ALA A 15 19.04 29.31 -24.91
N LEU A 16 18.73 30.58 -24.62
CA LEU A 16 19.74 31.63 -24.60
C LEU A 16 19.38 32.76 -23.63
N ARG A 17 20.02 32.67 -22.45
CA ARG A 17 20.62 33.71 -21.60
C ARG A 17 19.86 35.02 -21.36
N LEU A 18 19.47 35.23 -20.10
CA LEU A 18 19.68 36.51 -19.42
C LEU A 18 20.25 36.27 -18.02
N ALA A 19 21.45 36.82 -17.81
CA ALA A 19 22.03 37.01 -16.50
C ALA A 19 21.57 38.36 -15.96
N CYS A 20 20.96 38.37 -14.78
CA CYS A 20 20.86 39.56 -13.93
C CYS A 20 21.21 39.13 -12.50
N LEU A 21 22.41 39.56 -12.07
CA LEU A 21 22.74 39.73 -10.66
C LEU A 21 21.73 40.70 -10.02
N ALA A 22 21.23 40.35 -8.84
CA ALA A 22 21.10 41.22 -7.66
C ALA A 22 19.92 40.76 -6.77
N VAL A 23 20.24 40.28 -5.58
CA VAL A 23 19.94 40.92 -4.28
C VAL A 23 19.89 39.80 -3.23
N LEU A 24 20.92 39.76 -2.38
CA LEU A 24 20.85 39.12 -1.07
C LEU A 24 19.77 39.85 -0.26
N MET A 25 18.62 39.20 -0.04
CA MET A 25 17.74 39.51 1.08
C MET A 25 17.86 38.37 2.07
N ALA A 26 18.51 38.67 3.20
CA ALA A 26 18.60 37.79 4.36
C ALA A 26 17.18 37.55 4.91
N ALA A 27 16.62 36.39 4.59
CA ALA A 27 15.43 35.88 5.25
C ALA A 27 15.85 35.24 6.58
N PRO A 28 15.28 35.63 7.73
CA PRO A 28 15.51 34.91 8.97
C PRO A 28 15.00 33.47 8.80
N PRO A 29 15.69 32.45 9.35
CA PRO A 29 15.18 31.09 9.33
C PRO A 29 13.90 31.07 10.17
N ALA A 30 12.76 30.97 9.50
CA ALA A 30 11.51 30.62 10.15
C ALA A 30 11.68 29.22 10.75
N VAL A 31 11.93 29.18 12.06
CA VAL A 31 11.99 27.96 12.84
C VAL A 31 10.57 27.42 12.87
N LEU A 32 10.23 26.54 11.91
CA LEU A 32 8.97 25.81 11.95
C LEU A 32 8.98 24.98 13.24
N PRO A 33 7.96 25.09 14.11
CA PRO A 33 7.86 24.20 15.24
C PRO A 33 7.79 22.78 14.67
N ALA A 34 8.75 21.95 15.07
CA ALA A 34 8.73 20.53 14.77
C ALA A 34 7.35 20.00 15.17
N ALA A 35 6.58 19.54 14.18
CA ALA A 35 5.33 18.86 14.44
C ALA A 35 5.65 17.74 15.42
N THR A 36 5.24 17.90 16.67
CA THR A 36 5.22 16.82 17.65
C THR A 36 4.32 15.77 17.04
N ALA A 37 4.93 14.78 16.39
CA ALA A 37 4.26 13.57 15.99
C ALA A 37 3.68 13.02 17.29
N LEU A 38 2.37 13.18 17.48
CA LEU A 38 1.61 12.47 18.49
C LEU A 38 1.88 11.00 18.22
N ALA A 39 2.86 10.46 18.93
CA ALA A 39 3.20 9.05 18.90
C ALA A 39 1.95 8.35 19.41
N GLN A 40 1.13 7.86 18.47
CA GLN A 40 0.02 7.00 18.83
C GLN A 40 0.61 5.82 19.56
N ALA A 41 0.20 5.63 20.81
CA ALA A 41 0.59 4.48 21.60
C ALA A 41 0.36 3.21 20.76
N THR A 42 1.43 2.48 20.49
CA THR A 42 1.38 1.20 19.80
C THR A 42 0.68 0.21 20.72
N LYS A 43 -0.38 -0.44 20.24
CA LYS A 43 -1.03 -1.51 21.00
C LYS A 43 -0.19 -2.78 20.90
N ALA A 44 -0.28 -3.65 21.91
CA ALA A 44 0.48 -4.91 21.95
C ALA A 44 0.21 -5.80 20.71
N TYR A 45 -1.01 -5.75 20.20
CA TYR A 45 -1.47 -6.52 19.04
C TYR A 45 -1.21 -5.86 17.67
N ASP A 46 -0.56 -4.69 17.62
CA ASP A 46 -0.38 -3.95 16.36
C ASP A 46 0.44 -4.72 15.33
N SER A 47 1.44 -5.49 15.77
CA SER A 47 2.27 -6.32 14.88
C SER A 47 1.45 -7.41 14.19
N GLN A 48 0.57 -8.07 14.95
CA GLN A 48 -0.36 -9.08 14.44
C GLN A 48 -1.38 -8.47 13.47
N LEU A 49 -1.91 -7.30 13.79
CA LEU A 49 -2.86 -6.61 12.93
C LEU A 49 -2.23 -6.18 11.59
N LEU A 50 -0.99 -5.70 11.62
CA LEU A 50 -0.23 -5.41 10.41
C LEU A 50 0.03 -6.71 9.63
N ARG A 51 0.48 -7.78 10.28
CA ARG A 51 0.69 -9.06 9.59
C ARG A 51 -0.58 -9.60 8.94
N LEU A 52 -1.71 -9.55 9.63
CA LEU A 52 -3.01 -9.93 9.08
C LEU A 52 -3.37 -9.07 7.86
N SER A 53 -3.13 -7.76 7.94
CA SER A 53 -3.37 -6.84 6.82
C SER A 53 -2.55 -7.22 5.58
N GLU A 54 -1.26 -7.54 5.76
CA GLU A 54 -0.38 -8.03 4.70
C GLU A 54 -0.92 -9.33 4.07
N ILE A 55 -1.31 -10.29 4.91
CA ILE A 55 -1.86 -11.58 4.49
C ILE A 55 -3.12 -11.37 3.64
N LEU A 56 -4.05 -10.51 4.06
CA LEU A 56 -5.25 -10.21 3.27
C LEU A 56 -4.91 -9.66 1.89
N GLY A 57 -3.87 -8.82 1.77
CA GLY A 57 -3.40 -8.31 0.50
C GLY A 57 -2.82 -9.40 -0.41
N ALA A 58 -1.99 -10.27 0.16
CA ALA A 58 -1.41 -11.41 -0.56
C ALA A 58 -2.49 -12.39 -1.04
N VAL A 59 -3.43 -12.74 -0.16
CA VAL A 59 -4.56 -13.63 -0.46
C VAL A 59 -5.46 -13.02 -1.52
N HIS A 60 -5.77 -11.71 -1.43
CA HIS A 60 -6.56 -11.02 -2.44
C HIS A 60 -5.98 -11.21 -3.84
N TYR A 61 -4.67 -10.99 -4.00
CA TYR A 61 -4.00 -11.15 -5.28
C TYR A 61 -3.97 -12.61 -5.73
N LEU A 62 -3.51 -13.52 -4.86
CA LEU A 62 -3.27 -14.92 -5.24
C LEU A 62 -4.56 -15.68 -5.56
N ARG A 63 -5.64 -15.44 -4.81
CA ARG A 63 -6.92 -16.11 -5.04
C ARG A 63 -7.60 -15.63 -6.31
N GLU A 64 -7.47 -14.34 -6.64
CA GLU A 64 -7.89 -13.81 -7.94
C GLU A 64 -7.08 -14.44 -9.07
N LEU A 65 -5.75 -14.47 -8.94
CA LEU A 65 -4.86 -15.10 -9.93
C LEU A 65 -5.18 -16.58 -10.16
N CYS A 66 -5.60 -17.30 -9.11
CA CYS A 66 -5.97 -18.71 -9.15
C CYS A 66 -7.45 -18.97 -9.45
N GLY A 67 -8.24 -17.94 -9.77
CA GLY A 67 -9.61 -18.10 -10.26
C GLY A 67 -10.65 -18.45 -9.18
N ALA A 68 -10.44 -18.03 -7.94
CA ALA A 68 -11.36 -18.35 -6.83
C ALA A 68 -12.76 -17.70 -6.97
N GLY A 69 -12.91 -16.63 -7.75
CA GLY A 69 -14.22 -16.03 -8.04
C GLY A 69 -14.88 -15.26 -6.88
N GLU A 70 -14.09 -14.72 -5.95
CA GLU A 70 -14.59 -14.12 -4.69
C GLU A 70 -14.82 -12.60 -4.75
N GLY A 71 -14.60 -11.98 -5.92
CA GLY A 71 -14.78 -10.55 -6.11
C GLY A 71 -13.96 -9.70 -5.11
N GLN A 72 -14.66 -8.86 -4.34
CA GLN A 72 -14.05 -7.90 -3.41
C GLN A 72 -13.95 -8.38 -1.96
N LEU A 73 -14.25 -9.66 -1.69
CA LEU A 73 -14.27 -10.23 -0.33
C LEU A 73 -13.09 -9.78 0.53
N TRP A 74 -11.86 -9.97 0.05
CA TRP A 74 -10.66 -9.65 0.81
C TRP A 74 -10.45 -8.14 1.03
N ARG A 75 -10.89 -7.30 0.08
CA ARG A 75 -10.88 -5.83 0.27
C ARG A 75 -11.93 -5.39 1.28
N GLU A 76 -13.08 -6.04 1.31
CA GLU A 76 -14.13 -5.76 2.28
C GLU A 76 -13.70 -6.16 3.69
N GLN A 77 -13.03 -7.31 3.85
CA GLN A 77 -12.41 -7.70 5.12
C GLN A 77 -11.38 -6.67 5.59
N MET A 78 -10.47 -6.26 4.69
CA MET A 78 -9.50 -5.21 5.01
C MET A 78 -10.18 -3.88 5.38
N SER A 79 -11.26 -3.51 4.69
CA SER A 79 -12.03 -2.31 4.99
C SER A 79 -12.71 -2.41 6.36
N SER A 80 -13.15 -3.60 6.78
CA SER A 80 -13.67 -3.86 8.12
C SER A 80 -12.60 -3.62 9.19
N ILE A 81 -11.39 -4.15 8.97
CA ILE A 81 -10.24 -3.92 9.87
C ILE A 81 -9.92 -2.43 9.96
N ILE A 82 -9.86 -1.71 8.85
CA ILE A 82 -9.58 -0.26 8.85
C ILE A 82 -10.65 0.52 9.61
N ARG A 83 -11.93 0.15 9.50
CA ARG A 83 -13.01 0.79 10.26
C ARG A 83 -12.91 0.52 11.76
N ALA A 84 -12.62 -0.72 12.14
CA ALA A 84 -12.53 -1.12 13.54
C ALA A 84 -11.28 -0.56 14.24
N GLU A 85 -10.14 -0.60 13.55
CA GLU A 85 -8.82 -0.34 14.17
C GLU A 85 -8.17 0.96 13.70
N GLY A 86 -8.69 1.61 12.67
CA GLY A 86 -8.12 2.81 12.06
C GLY A 86 -8.35 4.10 12.83
N SER A 87 -7.99 4.15 14.11
CA SER A 87 -8.26 5.26 15.04
C SER A 87 -7.69 6.62 14.60
N SER A 88 -6.72 6.66 13.70
CA SER A 88 -6.22 7.89 13.07
C SER A 88 -5.89 7.68 11.60
N ALA A 89 -5.67 8.79 10.88
CA ALA A 89 -5.19 8.76 9.50
C ALA A 89 -3.86 7.99 9.37
N LEU A 90 -2.92 8.19 10.31
CA LEU A 90 -1.63 7.49 10.30
C LEU A 90 -1.79 5.99 10.53
N ARG A 91 -2.69 5.57 11.43
CA ARG A 91 -2.97 4.15 11.69
C ARG A 91 -3.63 3.49 10.48
N ARG A 92 -4.63 4.15 9.87
CA ARG A 92 -5.25 3.71 8.61
C ARG A 92 -4.21 3.56 7.50
N ALA A 93 -3.33 4.54 7.33
CA ALA A 93 -2.28 4.50 6.31
C ALA A 93 -1.32 3.32 6.52
N ARG A 94 -0.95 3.00 7.76
CA ARG A 94 -0.09 1.85 8.09
C ARG A 94 -0.75 0.51 7.72
N LEU A 95 -2.02 0.33 8.10
CA LEU A 95 -2.81 -0.86 7.77
C LEU A 95 -2.95 -1.04 6.25
N THR A 96 -3.35 0.03 5.54
CA THR A 96 -3.45 0.05 4.07
C THR A 96 -2.11 -0.23 3.40
N ARG A 97 -1.01 0.33 3.92
CA ARG A 97 0.34 0.08 3.39
C ARG A 97 0.69 -1.40 3.48
N SER A 98 0.41 -2.03 4.62
CA SER A 98 0.71 -3.44 4.83
C SER A 98 -0.07 -4.35 3.87
N PHE A 99 -1.37 -4.11 3.70
CA PHE A 99 -2.18 -4.78 2.68
C PHE A 99 -1.59 -4.61 1.26
N ASN A 100 -1.25 -3.38 0.90
CA ASN A 100 -0.69 -3.10 -0.41
C ASN A 100 0.67 -3.77 -0.62
N GLU A 101 1.49 -3.93 0.43
CA GLU A 101 2.76 -4.63 0.32
C GLU A 101 2.54 -6.12 0.04
N GLY A 102 1.64 -6.78 0.79
CA GLY A 102 1.29 -8.18 0.54
C GLY A 102 0.80 -8.40 -0.89
N TYR A 103 -0.12 -7.55 -1.37
CA TYR A 103 -0.60 -7.60 -2.75
C TYR A 103 0.54 -7.45 -3.76
N ARG A 104 1.37 -6.40 -3.61
CA ARG A 104 2.45 -6.08 -4.56
C ARG A 104 3.58 -7.11 -4.54
N SER A 105 3.88 -7.68 -3.39
CA SER A 105 4.92 -8.72 -3.25
C SER A 105 4.58 -9.93 -4.10
N TYR A 106 3.36 -10.45 -3.97
CA TYR A 106 2.93 -11.62 -4.73
C TYR A 106 2.64 -11.30 -6.19
N SER A 107 2.20 -10.07 -6.51
CA SER A 107 2.03 -9.65 -7.89
C SER A 107 3.33 -9.47 -8.66
N ARG A 108 4.47 -9.27 -7.99
CA ARG A 108 5.79 -9.29 -8.62
C ARG A 108 6.25 -10.71 -8.91
N THR A 109 5.99 -11.64 -7.98
CA THR A 109 6.48 -13.03 -8.02
C THR A 109 5.67 -13.92 -8.96
N TYR A 110 4.34 -13.85 -8.91
CA TYR A 110 3.46 -14.72 -9.68
C TYR A 110 2.75 -13.93 -10.78
N LYS A 111 2.65 -14.51 -11.98
CA LYS A 111 1.90 -13.96 -13.13
C LYS A 111 0.85 -14.93 -13.68
N ILE A 112 0.96 -16.19 -13.31
CA ILE A 112 0.04 -17.28 -13.59
C ILE A 112 -0.14 -18.08 -12.30
N CYS A 113 -1.27 -18.77 -12.15
CA CYS A 113 -1.47 -19.64 -11.00
C CYS A 113 -0.58 -20.90 -11.13
N THR A 114 0.43 -21.02 -10.27
CA THR A 114 1.30 -22.19 -10.16
C THR A 114 0.92 -23.06 -8.96
N ALA A 115 1.46 -24.27 -8.86
CA ALA A 115 1.31 -25.10 -7.67
C ALA A 115 1.83 -24.37 -6.40
N SER A 116 2.97 -23.70 -6.50
CA SER A 116 3.54 -22.92 -5.39
C SER A 116 2.66 -21.72 -5.00
N ALA A 117 1.96 -21.08 -5.95
CA ALA A 117 0.99 -20.04 -5.65
C ALA A 117 -0.20 -20.57 -4.84
N LYS A 118 -0.72 -21.75 -5.19
CA LYS A 118 -1.81 -22.42 -4.43
C LYS A 118 -1.37 -22.76 -3.01
N THR A 119 -0.18 -23.35 -2.86
CA THR A 119 0.39 -23.63 -1.53
C THR A 119 0.58 -22.34 -0.71
N ALA A 120 0.98 -21.23 -1.34
CA ALA A 120 1.08 -19.95 -0.64
C ALA A 120 -0.28 -19.46 -0.13
N VAL A 121 -1.36 -19.60 -0.93
CA VAL A 121 -2.73 -19.29 -0.48
C VAL A 121 -3.10 -20.10 0.76
N GLU A 122 -2.90 -21.42 0.74
CA GLU A 122 -3.26 -22.31 1.86
C GLU A 122 -2.52 -21.95 3.15
N ARG A 123 -1.22 -21.67 3.04
CA ARG A 123 -0.39 -21.23 4.16
C ARG A 123 -0.88 -19.90 4.73
N PHE A 124 -1.20 -18.94 3.87
CA PHE A 124 -1.69 -17.64 4.30
C PHE A 124 -3.07 -17.68 4.93
N LEU A 125 -3.98 -18.52 4.43
CA LEU A 125 -5.29 -18.68 5.07
C LEU A 125 -5.14 -19.31 6.45
N THR A 126 -4.27 -20.31 6.59
CA THR A 126 -3.95 -20.92 7.89
C THR A 126 -3.37 -19.89 8.86
N GLU A 127 -2.34 -19.14 8.43
CA GLU A 127 -1.69 -18.12 9.26
C GLU A 127 -2.66 -16.99 9.62
N GLY A 128 -3.42 -16.48 8.64
CA GLY A 128 -4.39 -15.40 8.84
C GLY A 128 -5.50 -15.78 9.80
N THR A 129 -5.99 -17.02 9.75
CA THR A 129 -6.98 -17.55 10.69
C THR A 129 -6.41 -17.58 12.11
N GLY A 130 -5.21 -18.13 12.29
CA GLY A 130 -4.56 -18.18 13.61
C GLY A 130 -4.31 -16.79 14.20
N ILE A 131 -3.91 -15.82 13.37
CA ILE A 131 -3.75 -14.43 13.83
C ILE A 131 -5.10 -13.82 14.22
N ALA A 132 -6.15 -14.01 13.42
CA ALA A 132 -7.48 -13.47 13.72
C ALA A 132 -8.05 -14.02 15.03
N GLU A 133 -7.90 -15.33 15.28
CA GLU A 133 -8.30 -15.97 16.54
C GLU A 133 -7.53 -15.41 17.74
N GLU A 134 -6.24 -15.18 17.59
CA GLU A 134 -5.41 -14.62 18.66
C GLU A 134 -5.77 -13.16 18.96
N LEU A 135 -6.06 -12.36 17.92
CA LEU A 135 -6.52 -10.98 18.10
C LEU A 135 -7.84 -10.91 18.87
N ILE A 136 -8.76 -11.84 18.64
CA ILE A 136 -10.03 -11.93 19.38
C ILE A 136 -9.76 -12.21 20.86
N LYS A 137 -8.82 -13.09 21.19
CA LYS A 137 -8.47 -13.40 22.60
C LYS A 137 -7.84 -12.22 23.32
N GLN A 138 -7.03 -11.42 22.61
CA GLN A 138 -6.32 -10.28 23.18
C GLN A 138 -7.18 -9.03 23.33
N ASN A 139 -8.36 -8.99 22.70
CA ASN A 139 -9.29 -7.88 22.72
C ASN A 139 -10.72 -8.39 22.96
N PRO A 140 -11.03 -8.87 24.19
CA PRO A 140 -12.34 -9.43 24.54
C PRO A 140 -13.48 -8.42 24.47
#